data_AF-A0A2E6ND08-F1
#
_entry.id   AF-A0A2E6ND08-F1
#
_cell.length_a   1.000
_cell.length_b   1.000
_cell.length_c   1.000
_cell.angle_alpha   90.00
_cell.angle_beta   90.00
_cell.angle_gamma   90.00
#
_symmetry.space_group_name_H-M   'P 1'
#
loop_
_entity.id
_entity.type
_entity.pdbx_description
1 polymer ?
#
loop_
_entity_poly.entity_id
_entity_poly.type
_entity_poly.pdbx_seq_one_letter_code
_entity_poly.pdbx_strand_id
1 'polypeptide(L)'
;MEIDFINLITIFIKWLHSIAAMSWVGGSIFFALIIRPVQSSMNQEHSVVFKNISIIYRDLVDISVIGIILSGIFLMFTKLSENITNDWIIVFIIKLFISIIMFYLVWRFRQEDFSYSSKTKGFYGKLSFLLGYNAIIFFGVIIFLLTSMMSQL
;
A
#
# COMPACT_ATOMS: atom_id res chain seq x y z
N MET A 1 27.73 -25.84 3.40
CA MET A 1 26.83 -24.84 2.82
C MET A 1 27.11 -23.55 3.56
N GLU A 2 28.02 -22.71 3.04
CA GLU A 2 28.24 -21.39 3.61
C GLU A 2 27.00 -20.55 3.28
N ILE A 3 26.26 -20.14 4.31
CA ILE A 3 25.23 -19.13 4.13
C ILE A 3 25.95 -17.81 3.92
N ASP A 4 25.95 -17.32 2.69
CA ASP A 4 26.40 -15.97 2.39
C ASP A 4 25.54 -14.96 3.17
N PHE A 5 26.20 -14.12 3.96
CA PHE A 5 25.59 -13.11 4.81
C PHE A 5 24.65 -12.17 4.03
N ILE A 6 25.01 -11.86 2.77
CA ILE A 6 24.19 -11.02 1.89
C ILE A 6 22.89 -11.72 1.51
N ASN A 7 22.94 -13.04 1.28
CA ASN A 7 21.74 -13.82 1.00
C ASN A 7 20.80 -13.86 2.20
N LEU A 8 21.33 -14.02 3.42
CA LEU A 8 20.53 -14.00 4.64
C LEU A 8 19.83 -12.65 4.85
N ILE A 9 20.55 -11.54 4.67
CA ILE A 9 19.99 -10.18 4.74
C ILE A 9 18.90 -10.00 3.68
N THR A 10 19.14 -10.45 2.45
CA THR A 10 18.18 -10.32 1.36
C THR A 10 16.89 -11.08 1.64
N ILE A 11 16.98 -12.30 2.19
CA ILE A 11 15.81 -13.08 2.62
C ILE A 11 15.04 -12.32 3.70
N PHE A 12 15.73 -11.83 4.73
CA PHE A 12 15.10 -11.07 5.81
C PHE A 12 14.39 -9.81 5.30
N ILE A 13 15.00 -9.08 4.37
CA ILE A 13 14.41 -7.88 3.78
C ILE A 13 13.21 -8.21 2.89
N LYS A 14 13.24 -9.33 2.13
CA LYS A 14 12.05 -9.82 1.40
C LYS A 14 10.89 -10.12 2.35
N TRP A 15 11.18 -10.72 3.50
CA TRP A 15 10.19 -10.96 4.56
C TRP A 15 9.61 -9.66 5.11
N LEU A 16 10.46 -8.68 5.46
CA LEU A 16 10.01 -7.37 5.93
C LEU A 16 9.16 -6.64 4.88
N HIS A 17 9.59 -6.62 3.62
CA HIS A 17 8.84 -6.03 2.52
C HIS A 17 7.44 -6.65 2.40
N SER A 18 7.36 -7.97 2.51
CA SER A 18 6.11 -8.72 2.40
C SER A 18 5.18 -8.43 3.58
N ILE A 19 5.68 -8.44 4.81
CA ILE A 19 4.89 -8.11 6.02
C ILE A 19 4.37 -6.67 5.94
N ALA A 20 5.22 -5.72 5.53
CA ALA A 20 4.84 -4.33 5.39
C ALA A 20 3.76 -4.16 4.29
N ALA A 21 3.94 -4.80 3.13
CA ALA A 21 2.95 -4.79 2.05
C ALA A 21 1.61 -5.40 2.49
N MET A 22 1.63 -6.55 3.18
CA MET A 22 0.43 -7.20 3.70
C MET A 22 -0.28 -6.35 4.74
N SER A 23 0.47 -5.75 5.68
CA SER A 23 -0.09 -4.88 6.72
C SER A 23 -0.73 -3.63 6.12
N TRP A 24 -0.08 -3.04 5.12
CA TRP A 24 -0.56 -1.85 4.42
C TRP A 24 -1.83 -2.11 3.58
N VAL A 25 -1.82 -3.16 2.74
CA VAL A 25 -2.98 -3.52 1.90
C VAL A 25 -4.12 -4.05 2.77
N GLY A 26 -3.84 -5.03 3.65
CA GLY A 26 -4.83 -5.64 4.53
C GLY A 26 -5.45 -4.66 5.50
N GLY A 27 -4.63 -3.78 6.08
CA GLY A 27 -5.10 -2.64 6.87
C GLY A 27 -6.07 -1.80 6.04
N SER A 28 -5.65 -1.36 4.85
CA SER A 28 -6.44 -0.45 4.01
C SER A 28 -7.80 -1.04 3.63
N ILE A 29 -7.86 -2.35 3.38
CA ILE A 29 -9.10 -3.11 3.18
C ILE A 29 -9.96 -3.06 4.45
N PHE A 30 -9.39 -3.41 5.61
CA PHE A 30 -10.09 -3.44 6.89
C PHE A 30 -10.66 -2.06 7.25
N PHE A 31 -9.87 -1.00 7.08
CA PHE A 31 -10.32 0.36 7.35
C PHE A 31 -11.47 0.77 6.43
N ALA A 32 -11.35 0.50 5.13
CA ALA A 32 -12.34 0.89 4.14
C ALA A 32 -13.68 0.15 4.29
N LEU A 33 -13.63 -1.16 4.58
CA LEU A 33 -14.81 -2.02 4.58
C LEU A 33 -15.47 -2.17 5.96
N ILE A 34 -14.73 -1.96 7.05
CA ILE A 34 -15.22 -2.21 8.41
C ILE A 34 -15.23 -0.93 9.22
N ILE A 35 -14.06 -0.30 9.44
CA ILE A 35 -13.97 0.86 10.35
C ILE A 35 -14.80 2.04 9.85
N ARG A 36 -14.63 2.41 8.58
CA ARG A 36 -15.30 3.59 8.01
C ARG A 36 -16.83 3.46 7.97
N PRO A 37 -17.43 2.33 7.52
CA PRO A 37 -18.88 2.16 7.55
C PRO A 37 -19.45 2.20 8.98
N VAL A 38 -18.78 1.52 9.92
CA VAL A 38 -19.22 1.50 11.32
C VAL A 38 -19.18 2.91 11.92
N GLN A 39 -18.07 3.64 11.73
CA GLN A 39 -17.93 5.01 12.21
C GLN A 39 -19.01 5.95 11.62
N SER A 40 -19.35 5.80 10.34
CA SER A 40 -20.38 6.61 9.68
C SER A 40 -21.80 6.35 10.21
N SER A 41 -22.02 5.21 10.86
CA SER A 41 -23.34 4.81 11.39
C SER A 41 -23.54 5.15 12.88
N MET A 42 -22.50 5.66 13.56
CA MET A 42 -22.52 5.91 15.01
C MET A 42 -22.86 7.36 15.39
N ASN A 43 -23.48 7.51 16.58
CA ASN A 43 -23.72 8.81 17.21
C ASN A 43 -22.42 9.44 17.75
N GLN A 44 -22.43 10.77 17.95
CA GLN A 44 -21.23 11.55 18.28
C GLN A 44 -20.48 11.08 19.54
N GLU A 45 -21.15 10.50 20.54
CA GLU A 45 -20.48 9.99 21.76
C GLU A 45 -19.49 8.85 21.49
N HIS A 46 -19.76 7.95 20.55
CA HIS A 46 -18.86 6.83 20.24
C HIS A 46 -17.73 7.23 19.28
N SER A 47 -17.77 8.43 18.71
CA SER A 47 -16.80 8.91 17.73
C SER A 47 -15.37 9.06 18.30
N VAL A 48 -15.24 9.30 19.61
CA VAL A 48 -13.95 9.50 20.28
C VAL A 48 -13.11 8.22 20.29
N VAL A 49 -13.73 7.06 20.52
CA VAL A 49 -13.04 5.76 20.52
C VAL A 49 -12.50 5.45 19.13
N PHE A 50 -13.31 5.65 18.09
CA PHE A 50 -12.88 5.45 16.70
C PHE A 50 -11.81 6.43 16.25
N LYS A 51 -11.82 7.66 16.78
CA LYS A 51 -10.74 8.62 16.55
C LYS A 51 -9.41 8.10 17.09
N ASN A 52 -9.39 7.59 18.32
CA ASN A 52 -8.17 7.03 18.93
C ASN A 52 -7.68 5.79 18.18
N ILE A 53 -8.58 4.88 17.80
CA ILE A 53 -8.24 3.71 16.97
C ILE A 53 -7.65 4.16 15.62
N SER A 54 -8.25 5.19 15.00
CA SER A 54 -7.79 5.70 13.70
C SER A 54 -6.38 6.30 13.74
N ILE A 55 -5.97 6.88 14.88
CA ILE A 55 -4.60 7.39 15.09
C ILE A 55 -3.61 6.22 15.10
N ILE A 56 -3.83 5.23 15.96
CA ILE A 56 -2.94 4.04 16.05
C ILE A 56 -2.88 3.31 14.72
N TYR A 57 -4.04 3.17 14.07
CA TYR A 57 -4.14 2.55 12.76
C TYR A 57 -3.33 3.32 11.69
N ARG A 58 -3.36 4.66 11.73
CA ARG A 58 -2.56 5.50 10.83
C ARG A 58 -1.06 5.30 11.06
N ASP A 59 -0.62 5.24 12.30
CA ASP A 59 0.79 5.02 12.64
C ASP A 59 1.28 3.66 12.08
N LEU A 60 0.47 2.61 12.18
CA LEU A 60 0.78 1.29 11.60
C LEU A 60 0.88 1.34 10.07
N VAL A 61 -0.04 2.05 9.40
CA VAL A 61 0.00 2.26 7.95
C VAL A 61 1.26 3.02 7.54
N ASP A 62 1.63 4.08 8.28
CA ASP A 62 2.80 4.91 8.00
C ASP A 62 4.10 4.09 8.16
N ILE A 63 4.23 3.30 9.22
CA ILE A 63 5.35 2.37 9.41
C ILE A 63 5.43 1.36 8.28
N SER A 64 4.28 0.84 7.83
CA SER A 64 4.23 -0.12 6.73
C SER A 64 4.67 0.52 5.40
N VAL A 65 4.25 1.74 5.09
CA VAL A 65 4.69 2.48 3.90
C VAL A 65 6.21 2.69 3.92
N ILE A 66 6.76 3.13 5.05
CA ILE A 66 8.21 3.29 5.24
C ILE A 66 8.92 1.96 5.00
N GLY A 67 8.40 0.88 5.60
CA GLY A 67 8.92 -0.47 5.44
C GLY A 67 8.97 -0.91 3.97
N ILE A 68 7.89 -0.73 3.21
CA ILE A 68 7.80 -1.07 1.79
C ILE A 68 8.83 -0.28 0.98
N ILE A 69 8.95 1.03 1.22
CA ILE A 69 9.88 1.90 0.48
C ILE A 69 11.33 1.50 0.74
N LEU A 70 11.74 1.43 2.01
CA LEU A 70 13.13 1.14 2.37
C LEU A 70 13.56 -0.25 1.91
N SER A 71 12.71 -1.26 2.17
CA SER A 71 12.99 -2.62 1.72
C SER A 71 12.93 -2.74 0.19
N GLY A 72 12.01 -2.04 -0.48
CA GLY A 72 11.90 -2.03 -1.93
C GLY A 72 13.13 -1.43 -2.61
N ILE A 73 13.68 -0.35 -2.07
CA ILE A 73 14.92 0.27 -2.54
C ILE A 73 16.09 -0.71 -2.39
N PHE A 74 16.22 -1.36 -1.24
CA PHE A 74 17.27 -2.36 -1.03
C PHE A 74 17.17 -3.50 -2.05
N LEU A 75 15.99 -4.11 -2.17
CA LEU A 75 15.76 -5.24 -3.09
C LEU A 75 15.99 -4.86 -4.55
N MET A 76 15.65 -3.63 -4.94
CA MET A 76 15.95 -3.09 -6.26
C MET A 76 17.46 -3.09 -6.51
N PHE A 77 18.26 -2.50 -5.61
CA PHE A 77 19.72 -2.42 -5.80
C PHE A 77 20.39 -3.80 -5.79
N THR A 78 19.97 -4.69 -4.90
CA THR A 78 20.46 -6.08 -4.89
C THR A 78 20.19 -6.76 -6.22
N LYS A 79 18.98 -6.56 -6.79
CA LYS A 79 18.63 -7.21 -8.06
C LYS A 79 19.31 -6.56 -9.27
N LEU A 80 19.49 -5.25 -9.28
CA LEU A 80 20.24 -4.53 -10.32
C LEU A 80 21.74 -4.90 -10.36
N SER A 81 22.28 -5.41 -9.25
CA SER A 81 23.65 -5.92 -9.19
C SER A 81 23.82 -7.30 -9.84
N GLU A 82 22.72 -7.99 -10.15
CA GLU A 82 22.73 -9.30 -10.81
C GLU A 82 22.57 -9.13 -12.33
N ASN A 83 22.80 -10.21 -13.10
CA ASN A 83 22.41 -10.23 -14.52
C ASN A 83 20.88 -10.24 -14.63
N ILE A 84 20.31 -9.09 -15.01
CA ILE A 84 18.87 -8.90 -15.19
C ILE A 84 18.47 -8.99 -16.66
N THR A 85 17.26 -9.49 -16.93
CA THR A 85 16.66 -9.53 -18.26
C THR A 85 15.95 -8.22 -18.59
N ASN A 86 15.82 -7.89 -19.88
CA ASN A 86 15.08 -6.70 -20.32
C ASN A 86 13.60 -6.75 -19.86
N ASP A 87 12.99 -7.93 -19.86
CA ASP A 87 11.60 -8.13 -19.44
C ASP A 87 11.42 -7.82 -17.95
N TRP A 88 12.39 -8.21 -17.11
CA TRP A 88 12.39 -7.88 -15.69
C TRP A 88 12.41 -6.36 -15.46
N ILE A 89 13.24 -5.62 -16.21
CA ILE A 89 13.36 -4.16 -16.10
C ILE A 89 12.03 -3.48 -16.45
N ILE A 90 11.35 -3.93 -17.51
CA ILE A 90 10.06 -3.37 -17.94
C ILE A 90 9.02 -3.52 -16.84
N VAL A 91 8.87 -4.74 -16.31
CA VAL A 91 7.91 -5.01 -15.22
C VAL A 91 8.27 -4.19 -13.98
N PHE A 92 9.56 -4.08 -13.65
CA PHE A 92 10.03 -3.28 -12.54
C PHE A 92 9.67 -1.79 -12.68
N ILE A 93 9.91 -1.18 -13.84
CA ILE A 93 9.57 0.23 -14.10
C ILE A 93 8.07 0.47 -13.98
N ILE A 94 7.24 -0.44 -14.53
CA ILE A 94 5.78 -0.36 -14.42
C ILE A 94 5.37 -0.40 -12.94
N LYS A 95 5.93 -1.33 -12.15
CA LYS A 95 5.64 -1.42 -10.71
C LYS A 95 6.07 -0.15 -9.98
N LEU A 96 7.24 0.41 -10.29
CA LEU A 96 7.74 1.62 -9.67
C LEU A 96 6.81 2.81 -9.95
N PHE A 97 6.39 2.98 -11.20
CA PHE A 97 5.47 4.04 -11.60
C PHE A 97 4.12 3.95 -10.88
N ILE A 98 3.54 2.74 -10.85
CA ILE A 98 2.28 2.49 -10.11
C ILE A 98 2.45 2.76 -8.62
N SER A 99 3.57 2.34 -8.02
CA SER A 99 3.85 2.54 -6.60
C SER A 99 3.95 4.02 -6.25
N ILE A 100 4.59 4.83 -7.11
CA ILE A 100 4.68 6.29 -6.92
C ILE A 100 3.28 6.92 -6.95
N ILE A 101 2.45 6.57 -7.93
CA ILE A 101 1.06 7.06 -8.02
C ILE A 101 0.28 6.68 -6.76
N MET A 102 0.42 5.43 -6.33
CA MET A 102 -0.28 4.88 -5.17
C MET A 102 0.12 5.59 -3.88
N PHE A 103 1.41 5.82 -3.63
CA PHE A 103 1.87 6.58 -2.46
C PHE A 103 1.47 8.04 -2.52
N TYR A 104 1.50 8.66 -3.71
CA TYR A 104 1.00 10.02 -3.91
C TYR A 104 -0.49 10.13 -3.55
N LEU A 105 -1.32 9.18 -4.00
CA LEU A 105 -2.74 9.14 -3.68
C LEU A 105 -2.98 9.00 -2.17
N VAL A 106 -2.28 8.10 -1.48
CA VAL A 106 -2.36 7.95 -0.02
C VAL A 106 -2.01 9.27 0.68
N TRP A 107 -0.90 9.89 0.29
CA TRP A 107 -0.49 11.18 0.85
C TRP A 107 -1.56 12.25 0.65
N ARG A 108 -2.14 12.32 -0.56
CA ARG A 108 -3.17 13.31 -0.90
C ARG A 108 -4.44 13.10 -0.10
N PHE A 109 -4.94 11.87 0.01
CA PHE A 109 -6.12 11.54 0.82
C PHE A 109 -5.91 11.71 2.31
N ARG A 110 -4.65 11.68 2.77
CA ARG A 110 -4.33 11.97 4.17
C ARG A 110 -4.44 13.45 4.52
N GLN A 111 -4.27 14.35 3.55
CA GLN A 111 -4.38 15.81 3.76
C GLN A 111 -5.81 16.33 3.61
N GLU A 112 -6.65 15.64 2.86
CA GLU A 112 -8.07 15.94 2.81
C GLU A 112 -8.74 15.17 3.95
N ASP A 113 -9.15 15.88 5.00
CA ASP A 113 -10.19 15.36 5.90
C ASP A 113 -11.40 15.09 5.01
N PHE A 114 -11.50 13.85 4.50
CA PHE A 114 -12.48 13.46 3.51
C PHE A 114 -13.83 13.36 4.21
N SER A 115 -14.38 14.52 4.58
CA SER A 115 -15.79 14.73 4.81
C SER A 115 -16.47 14.22 3.55
N TYR A 116 -17.05 13.04 3.66
CA TYR A 116 -17.91 12.49 2.63
C TYR A 116 -19.15 13.38 2.57
N SER A 117 -19.01 14.54 1.96
CA SER A 117 -20.15 15.33 1.51
C SER A 117 -20.79 14.49 0.42
N SER A 118 -21.80 13.74 0.81
CA SER A 118 -22.66 12.88 -0.01
C SER A 118 -23.45 13.63 -1.10
N LYS A 119 -22.95 14.80 -1.55
CA LYS A 119 -23.64 15.71 -2.44
C LYS A 119 -23.17 15.69 -3.91
N THR A 120 -22.25 14.81 -4.30
CA THR A 120 -21.82 14.72 -5.72
C THR A 120 -22.49 13.54 -6.42
N LYS A 121 -23.72 13.75 -6.92
CA LYS A 121 -24.35 12.84 -7.89
C LYS A 121 -23.67 13.01 -9.25
N GLY A 122 -23.01 11.97 -9.77
CA GLY A 122 -22.45 11.96 -11.12
C GLY A 122 -21.20 11.08 -11.29
N PHE A 123 -20.58 11.13 -12.49
CA PHE A 123 -19.35 10.41 -12.82
C PHE A 123 -18.21 10.73 -11.84
N TYR A 124 -18.10 11.97 -11.39
CA TYR A 124 -17.11 12.42 -10.40
C TYR A 124 -17.30 11.81 -9.00
N GLY A 125 -18.54 11.48 -8.59
CA GLY A 125 -18.80 10.77 -7.32
C GLY A 125 -18.46 9.28 -7.41
N LYS A 126 -18.65 8.66 -8.57
CA LYS A 126 -18.17 7.29 -8.84
C LYS A 126 -16.64 7.26 -8.94
N LEU A 127 -16.04 8.28 -9.55
CA LEU A 127 -14.60 8.39 -9.70
C LEU A 127 -13.92 8.69 -8.37
N SER A 128 -14.51 9.48 -7.46
CA SER A 128 -13.97 9.66 -6.10
C SER A 128 -14.10 8.39 -5.25
N PHE A 129 -15.14 7.58 -5.47
CA PHE A 129 -15.28 6.26 -4.87
C PHE A 129 -14.24 5.26 -5.41
N LEU A 130 -13.95 5.30 -6.72
CA LEU A 130 -12.91 4.49 -7.37
C LEU A 130 -11.50 4.95 -6.99
N LEU A 131 -11.28 6.25 -6.89
CA LEU A 131 -9.97 6.87 -6.60
C LEU A 131 -9.64 6.91 -5.11
N GLY A 132 -10.60 6.76 -4.19
CA GLY A 132 -10.38 6.79 -2.73
C GLY A 132 -9.69 5.53 -2.18
N TYR A 133 -10.08 5.07 -0.98
CA TYR A 133 -9.50 3.85 -0.37
C TYR A 133 -9.54 2.61 -1.28
N ASN A 134 -10.53 2.52 -2.18
CA ASN A 134 -10.62 1.43 -3.16
C ASN A 134 -9.48 1.46 -4.20
N ALA A 135 -8.94 2.63 -4.53
CA ALA A 135 -7.76 2.73 -5.42
C ALA A 135 -6.53 2.12 -4.77
N ILE A 136 -6.35 2.32 -3.46
CA ILE A 136 -5.23 1.74 -2.70
C ILE A 136 -5.30 0.21 -2.79
N ILE A 137 -6.50 -0.36 -2.61
CA ILE A 137 -6.75 -1.80 -2.73
C ILE A 137 -6.48 -2.27 -4.16
N PHE A 138 -7.02 -1.56 -5.16
CA PHE A 138 -6.87 -1.90 -6.58
C PHE A 138 -5.40 -1.90 -7.03
N PHE A 139 -4.65 -0.84 -6.71
CA PHE A 139 -3.22 -0.76 -7.02
C PHE A 139 -2.40 -1.79 -6.25
N GLY A 140 -2.74 -2.07 -4.98
CA GLY A 140 -2.13 -3.15 -4.22
C GLY A 140 -2.28 -4.51 -4.89
N VAL A 141 -3.48 -4.84 -5.39
CA VAL A 141 -3.74 -6.07 -6.15
C VAL A 141 -2.94 -6.11 -7.45
N ILE A 142 -2.89 -5.00 -8.20
CA ILE A 142 -2.09 -4.91 -9.43
C ILE A 142 -0.61 -5.14 -9.14
N ILE A 143 -0.05 -4.52 -8.10
CA ILE A 143 1.35 -4.72 -7.71
C ILE A 143 1.61 -6.18 -7.34
N PHE A 144 0.67 -6.85 -6.66
CA PHE A 144 0.78 -8.26 -6.34
C PHE A 144 0.81 -9.14 -7.60
N LEU A 145 -0.10 -8.89 -8.57
CA LEU A 145 -0.11 -9.58 -9.86
C LEU A 145 1.20 -9.38 -10.62
N LEU A 146 1.70 -8.14 -10.71
CA LEU A 146 2.98 -7.83 -11.35
C LEU A 146 4.17 -8.51 -10.63
N THR A 147 4.09 -8.68 -9.31
CA THR A 147 5.09 -9.45 -8.55
C THR A 147 5.10 -10.92 -8.96
N SER A 148 3.92 -11.51 -9.12
CA SER A 148 3.80 -12.90 -9.59
C SER A 148 4.30 -13.08 -11.02
N MET A 149 4.10 -12.09 -11.90
CA MET A 149 4.68 -12.12 -13.26
C MET A 149 6.20 -12.03 -13.22
N MET A 150 6.75 -11.12 -12.40
CA MET A 150 8.20 -10.95 -12.27
C MET A 150 8.89 -12.19 -11.68
N SER A 151 8.21 -13.00 -10.87
CA SER A 151 8.77 -14.26 -10.36
C SER A 151 8.88 -15.37 -11.42
N GLN A 152 8.26 -15.19 -12.58
CA GLN A 152 8.28 -16.15 -13.70
C GLN A 152 9.29 -15.75 -14.79
N LEU A 153 9.90 -14.56 -14.68
CA LEU A 153 10.91 -14.01 -15.60
C LEU A 153 12.31 -14.16 -15.02
#